data_AF-A0A634Z5W0-F1
#
_entry.id   AF-A0A634Z5W0-F1
#
_cell.length_a   1.000
_cell.length_b   1.000
_cell.length_c   1.000
_cell.angle_alpha   90.00
_cell.angle_beta   90.00
_cell.angle_gamma   90.00
#
_symmetry.space_group_name_H-M   'P 1'
#
loop_
_entity.id
_entity.type
_entity.pdbx_description
1 polymer ?
#
loop_
_entity_poly.entity_id
_entity_poly.type
_entity_poly.pdbx_seq_one_letter_code
_entity_poly.pdbx_strand_id
1 'polypeptide(L)'
;NTEFENKLNEIIGNYDLTLSHLIRVGDYTLNKPGLHILEMTDAISLNYSRIKKEAPKNSLKSIIYSIEQERLLKYEKEVYGRYSLISLISEVDKKFLFGNRNDNILVCNNGVDLEDYPFTKRV
;
A
#
# COMPACT_ATOMS: atom_id res chain seq x y z
N ASN A 1 -6.65 -9.90 13.19
CA ASN A 1 -6.72 -9.47 14.60
C ASN A 1 -8.20 -9.32 14.93
N THR A 2 -8.77 -10.24 15.69
CA THR A 2 -10.23 -10.33 15.91
C THR A 2 -10.79 -9.13 16.67
N GLU A 3 -10.04 -8.58 17.62
CA GLU A 3 -10.47 -7.41 18.39
C GLU A 3 -10.59 -6.17 17.50
N PHE A 4 -9.58 -5.93 16.66
CA PHE A 4 -9.60 -4.84 15.68
C PHE A 4 -10.78 -4.98 14.71
N GLU A 5 -10.99 -6.18 14.18
CA GLU A 5 -12.07 -6.44 13.22
C GLU A 5 -13.46 -6.24 13.84
N ASN A 6 -13.67 -6.71 15.07
CA ASN A 6 -14.90 -6.50 15.80
C ASN A 6 -15.16 -5.01 16.02
N LYS A 7 -14.14 -4.26 16.44
CA LYS A 7 -14.29 -2.82 16.66
C LYS A 7 -14.58 -2.07 15.36
N LEU A 8 -13.90 -2.44 14.27
CA LEU A 8 -14.17 -1.87 12.95
C LEU A 8 -15.62 -2.12 12.53
N ASN A 9 -16.11 -3.36 12.64
CA ASN A 9 -17.48 -3.71 12.28
C ASN A 9 -18.54 -2.92 13.09
N GLU A 10 -18.26 -2.63 14.36
CA GLU A 10 -19.12 -1.83 15.22
C GLU A 10 -19.22 -0.37 14.76
N ILE A 11 -18.11 0.22 14.30
CA ILE A 11 -18.04 1.67 14.07
C ILE A 11 -18.12 2.08 12.61
N ILE A 12 -17.80 1.21 11.66
CA ILE A 12 -17.60 1.58 10.25
C ILE A 12 -18.84 2.22 9.61
N GLY A 13 -20.03 1.75 9.97
CA GLY A 13 -21.29 2.29 9.43
C GLY A 13 -21.65 3.69 9.93
N ASN A 14 -20.93 4.22 10.92
CA ASN A 14 -21.16 5.56 11.48
C ASN A 14 -20.35 6.65 10.75
N TYR A 15 -19.55 6.28 9.75
CA TYR A 15 -18.67 7.20 9.02
C TYR A 15 -18.92 7.13 7.53
N ASP A 16 -18.78 8.27 6.85
CA ASP A 16 -18.97 8.36 5.40
C ASP A 16 -17.82 7.73 4.61
N LEU A 17 -16.64 7.65 5.21
CA LEU A 17 -15.40 7.27 4.55
C LEU A 17 -14.43 6.56 5.50
N THR A 18 -13.72 5.56 4.98
CA THR A 18 -12.60 4.94 5.69
C THR A 18 -11.28 5.09 4.93
N LEU A 19 -10.22 5.39 5.66
CA LEU A 19 -8.86 5.36 5.16
C LEU A 19 -8.11 4.16 5.75
N SER A 20 -7.83 3.17 4.90
CA SER A 20 -7.02 2.00 5.23
C SER A 20 -5.54 2.34 5.02
N HIS A 21 -4.86 2.73 6.10
CA HIS A 21 -3.45 3.06 6.09
C HIS A 21 -2.57 1.79 6.07
N LEU A 22 -1.73 1.67 5.04
CA LEU A 22 -0.94 0.50 4.67
C LEU A 22 -1.77 -0.65 4.08
N ILE A 23 -1.21 -1.32 3.08
CA ILE A 23 -1.86 -2.43 2.39
C ILE A 23 -2.31 -3.57 3.33
N ARG A 24 -1.58 -3.78 4.44
CA ARG A 24 -1.83 -4.87 5.40
C ARG A 24 -3.20 -4.82 6.08
N VAL A 25 -3.86 -3.65 6.12
CA VAL A 25 -5.20 -3.50 6.69
C VAL A 25 -6.29 -3.45 5.62
N GLY A 26 -5.93 -3.53 4.34
CA GLY A 26 -6.88 -3.45 3.24
C GLY A 26 -7.93 -4.57 3.26
N ASP A 27 -7.59 -5.78 3.71
CA ASP A 27 -8.56 -6.87 3.76
C ASP A 27 -9.73 -6.62 4.72
N TYR A 28 -9.54 -5.77 5.74
CA TYR A 28 -10.61 -5.47 6.68
C TYR A 28 -11.73 -4.64 6.04
N THR A 29 -11.44 -3.79 5.06
CA THR A 29 -12.44 -2.91 4.42
C THR A 29 -12.88 -3.36 3.04
N LEU A 30 -12.16 -4.32 2.41
CA LEU A 30 -12.31 -4.68 1.00
C LEU A 30 -13.74 -5.03 0.55
N ASN A 31 -14.50 -5.70 1.41
CA ASN A 31 -15.85 -6.20 1.10
C ASN A 31 -16.92 -5.54 1.98
N LYS A 32 -16.60 -4.40 2.61
CA LYS A 32 -17.56 -3.66 3.42
C LYS A 32 -18.30 -2.64 2.55
N PRO A 33 -19.55 -2.28 2.90
CA PRO A 33 -20.25 -1.22 2.21
C PRO A 33 -19.68 0.15 2.61
N GLY A 34 -19.69 1.09 1.66
CA GLY A 34 -19.27 2.47 1.89
C GLY A 34 -18.17 2.93 0.94
N LEU A 35 -17.63 4.12 1.21
CA LEU A 35 -16.49 4.67 0.48
C LEU A 35 -15.20 4.31 1.22
N HIS A 36 -14.36 3.52 0.54
CA HIS A 36 -13.13 3.03 1.11
C HIS A 36 -11.95 3.53 0.29
N ILE A 37 -10.95 4.07 0.98
CA ILE A 37 -9.66 4.49 0.42
C ILE A 37 -8.58 3.57 0.96
N LEU A 38 -7.68 3.11 0.09
CA LEU A 38 -6.50 2.35 0.49
C LEU A 38 -5.25 3.20 0.27
N GLU A 39 -4.48 3.43 1.32
CA GLU A 39 -3.16 4.05 1.20
C GLU A 39 -2.10 2.96 1.30
N MET A 40 -1.40 2.70 0.20
CA MET A 40 -0.44 1.59 0.11
C MET A 40 0.98 1.99 0.47
N THR A 41 1.27 3.29 0.63
CA THR A 41 2.63 3.88 0.68
C THR A 41 3.45 3.47 -0.55
N ASP A 42 4.10 2.31 -0.50
CA ASP A 42 4.97 1.75 -1.53
C ASP A 42 4.33 0.54 -2.25
N ALA A 43 4.89 0.18 -3.42
CA ALA A 43 4.71 -1.16 -3.99
C ALA A 43 5.65 -2.15 -3.31
N ILE A 44 5.16 -2.95 -2.36
CA ILE A 44 5.96 -3.93 -1.61
C ILE A 44 6.54 -4.96 -2.56
N SER A 45 5.77 -5.41 -3.56
CA SER A 45 6.28 -6.38 -4.54
C SER A 45 7.38 -5.81 -5.44
N LEU A 46 7.42 -4.49 -5.67
CA LEU A 46 8.54 -3.84 -6.36
C LEU A 46 9.81 -3.94 -5.53
N ASN A 47 9.73 -3.62 -4.23
CA ASN A 47 10.86 -3.74 -3.32
C ASN A 47 11.38 -5.19 -3.24
N TYR A 48 10.49 -6.18 -3.18
CA TYR A 48 10.90 -7.58 -3.19
C TYR A 48 11.56 -7.98 -4.52
N SER A 49 11.06 -7.46 -5.65
CA SER A 49 11.68 -7.71 -6.96
C SER A 49 13.11 -7.17 -7.05
N ARG A 50 13.39 -6.03 -6.40
CA ARG A 50 14.74 -5.44 -6.30
C ARG A 50 15.65 -6.29 -5.44
N ILE A 51 15.19 -6.66 -4.23
CA ILE A 51 15.93 -7.54 -3.31
C ILE A 51 16.28 -8.87 -3.99
N LYS A 52 15.33 -9.46 -4.74
CA LYS A 52 15.57 -10.71 -5.48
C LYS A 52 16.67 -10.57 -6.53
N LYS A 53 16.78 -9.42 -7.22
CA LYS A 53 17.82 -9.17 -8.23
C LYS A 53 19.21 -9.06 -7.61
N GLU A 54 19.30 -8.54 -6.40
CA GLU A 54 20.56 -8.36 -5.67
C GLU A 54 20.98 -9.59 -4.86
N ALA A 55 20.02 -10.44 -4.49
CA ALA A 55 20.29 -11.65 -3.72
C ALA A 55 21.08 -12.70 -4.54
N PRO A 56 21.98 -13.48 -3.91
CA PRO A 56 22.62 -14.62 -4.54
C PRO A 56 21.56 -15.56 -5.11
N LYS A 57 21.69 -15.88 -6.41
CA LYS A 57 20.88 -16.90 -7.09
C LYS A 57 21.05 -18.20 -6.29
N ASN A 58 19.97 -18.72 -5.71
CA ASN A 58 19.89 -19.97 -4.93
C ASN A 58 19.99 -19.84 -3.39
N SER A 59 19.86 -18.65 -2.80
CA SER A 59 19.59 -18.57 -1.36
C SER A 59 18.14 -18.98 -1.04
N LEU A 60 17.91 -19.66 0.09
CA LEU A 60 16.55 -19.95 0.60
C LEU A 60 15.67 -18.68 0.65
N LYS A 61 16.28 -17.54 1.00
CA LYS A 61 15.64 -16.22 0.98
C LYS A 61 15.15 -15.83 -0.41
N SER A 62 15.93 -16.08 -1.47
CA SER A 62 15.53 -15.77 -2.85
C SER A 62 14.31 -16.57 -3.31
N ILE A 63 14.14 -17.81 -2.82
CA ILE A 63 12.98 -18.65 -3.10
C ILE A 63 11.75 -18.12 -2.37
N ILE A 64 11.87 -17.89 -1.06
CA ILE A 64 10.78 -17.32 -0.24
C ILE A 64 10.31 -15.98 -0.81
N TYR A 65 11.24 -15.09 -1.15
CA TYR A 65 10.90 -13.81 -1.76
C TYR A 65 10.26 -13.95 -3.13
N SER A 66 10.60 -14.97 -3.92
CA SER A 66 9.96 -15.17 -5.22
C SER A 66 8.48 -15.52 -5.08
N ILE A 67 8.15 -16.43 -4.16
CA ILE A 67 6.76 -16.83 -3.91
C ILE A 67 5.97 -15.66 -3.32
N GLU A 68 6.52 -15.00 -2.30
CA GLU A 68 5.85 -13.87 -1.65
C GLU A 68 5.69 -12.67 -2.58
N GLN A 69 6.67 -12.38 -3.44
CA GLN A 69 6.61 -11.27 -4.39
C GLN A 69 5.48 -11.46 -5.41
N GLU A 70 5.31 -12.67 -5.95
CA GLU A 70 4.24 -12.95 -6.91
C GLU A 70 2.86 -12.84 -6.26
N ARG A 71 2.71 -13.37 -5.03
CA ARG A 71 1.47 -13.28 -4.26
C ARG A 71 1.12 -11.83 -3.92
N LEU A 72 2.09 -11.05 -3.45
CA LEU A 72 1.91 -9.63 -3.14
C LEU A 72 1.57 -8.84 -4.40
N LEU A 73 2.27 -9.05 -5.51
CA LEU A 73 2.00 -8.34 -6.77
C LEU A 73 0.57 -8.61 -7.25
N LYS A 74 0.13 -9.87 -7.16
CA LYS A 74 -1.25 -10.24 -7.49
C LYS A 74 -2.24 -9.50 -6.60
N TYR A 75 -2.04 -9.54 -5.28
CA TYR A 75 -2.90 -8.85 -4.33
C TYR A 75 -2.93 -7.33 -4.58
N GLU A 76 -1.77 -6.68 -4.71
CA GLU A 76 -1.64 -5.24 -4.97
C GLU A 76 -2.38 -4.80 -6.25
N LYS A 77 -2.43 -5.67 -7.27
CA LYS A 77 -3.18 -5.43 -8.50
C LYS A 77 -4.67 -5.77 -8.38
N GLU A 78 -5.05 -6.72 -7.54
CA GLU A 78 -6.45 -7.15 -7.35
C GLU A 78 -7.25 -6.23 -6.43
N VAL A 79 -6.59 -5.57 -5.47
CA VAL A 79 -7.26 -4.55 -4.63
C VAL A 79 -7.63 -3.31 -5.45
N TYR A 80 -6.91 -3.07 -6.55
CA TYR A 80 -7.28 -2.05 -7.52
C TYR A 80 -8.63 -2.39 -8.18
N GLY A 81 -9.52 -1.39 -8.21
CA GLY A 81 -10.91 -1.53 -8.64
C GLY A 81 -11.89 -1.98 -7.54
N ARG A 82 -11.39 -2.37 -6.36
CA ARG A 82 -12.24 -2.64 -5.17
C ARG A 82 -12.30 -1.48 -4.19
N TYR A 83 -11.36 -0.54 -4.32
CA TYR A 83 -11.32 0.71 -3.57
C TYR A 83 -11.78 1.88 -4.41
N SER A 84 -12.42 2.86 -3.77
CA SER A 84 -12.83 4.12 -4.41
C SER A 84 -11.63 4.98 -4.78
N LEU A 85 -10.54 4.88 -4.02
CA LEU A 85 -9.27 5.54 -4.29
C LEU A 85 -8.11 4.71 -3.72
N ILE A 86 -7.02 4.61 -4.47
CA ILE A 86 -5.73 4.11 -3.98
C ILE A 86 -4.74 5.26 -3.94
N SER A 87 -4.04 5.43 -2.81
CA SER A 87 -2.95 6.38 -2.65
C SER A 87 -1.59 5.68 -2.58
N LEU A 88 -0.60 6.24 -3.27
CA LEU A 88 0.80 5.80 -3.31
C LEU A 88 1.73 7.01 -3.09
N ILE A 89 2.97 6.79 -2.67
CA ILE A 89 3.92 7.91 -2.44
C ILE A 89 4.81 8.23 -3.63
N SER A 90 4.83 7.39 -4.68
CA SER A 90 5.69 7.62 -5.84
C SER A 90 5.06 7.22 -7.17
N GLU A 91 5.38 7.98 -8.22
CA GLU A 91 5.02 7.65 -9.59
C GLU A 91 5.70 6.36 -10.08
N VAL A 92 6.84 5.99 -9.49
CA VAL A 92 7.54 4.74 -9.82
C VAL A 92 6.70 3.53 -9.40
N ASP A 93 6.12 3.58 -8.20
CA ASP A 93 5.26 2.51 -7.68
C ASP A 93 3.94 2.43 -8.47
N LYS A 94 3.33 3.58 -8.74
CA LYS A 94 2.12 3.65 -9.58
C LYS A 94 2.37 3.04 -10.95
N LYS A 95 3.46 3.42 -11.61
CA LYS A 95 3.81 2.90 -12.94
C LYS A 95 4.08 1.40 -12.90
N PHE A 96 4.70 0.89 -11.84
CA PHE A 96 4.98 -0.53 -11.67
C PHE A 96 3.70 -1.36 -11.46
N LEU A 97 2.78 -0.90 -10.61
CA LEU A 97 1.55 -1.61 -10.29
C LEU A 97 0.48 -1.47 -11.39
N PHE A 98 0.30 -0.25 -11.90
CA PHE A 98 -0.87 0.15 -12.70
C PHE A 98 -0.51 0.72 -14.08
N GLY A 99 0.78 0.91 -14.40
CA GLY A 99 1.21 1.44 -15.69
C GLY A 99 0.78 2.89 -15.89
N ASN A 100 0.14 3.19 -17.03
CA ASN A 100 -0.35 4.53 -17.37
C ASN A 100 -1.80 4.78 -16.91
N ARG A 101 -2.36 3.91 -16.08
CA ARG A 101 -3.70 4.10 -15.51
C ARG A 101 -3.69 5.25 -14.51
N ASN A 102 -4.74 6.06 -14.56
CA ASN A 102 -4.88 7.27 -13.75
C ASN A 102 -6.22 7.34 -13.00
N ASP A 103 -7.13 6.41 -13.28
CA ASP A 103 -8.44 6.34 -12.64
C ASP A 103 -8.29 5.86 -11.20
N ASN A 104 -8.86 6.63 -10.26
CA ASN A 104 -8.93 6.27 -8.84
C ASN A 104 -7.56 5.95 -8.19
N ILE A 105 -6.48 6.55 -8.72
CA ILE A 105 -5.14 6.46 -8.16
C ILE A 105 -4.61 7.87 -7.91
N LEU A 106 -4.21 8.14 -6.67
CA LEU A 106 -3.54 9.36 -6.24
C LEU A 106 -2.07 9.03 -5.93
N VAL A 107 -1.17 9.90 -6.40
CA VAL A 107 0.22 9.90 -5.93
C VAL A 107 0.40 11.10 -5.01
N CYS A 108 0.66 10.84 -3.73
CA CYS A 108 0.86 11.83 -2.70
C CYS A 108 2.19 11.57 -2.00
N ASN A 109 3.21 12.36 -2.34
CA ASN A 109 4.54 12.21 -1.74
C ASN A 109 4.51 12.54 -0.24
N ASN A 110 5.38 11.88 0.53
CA ASN A 110 5.60 12.25 1.92
C ASN A 110 6.16 13.67 2.02
N GLY A 111 5.58 14.45 2.92
CA GLY A 111 6.05 15.77 3.31
C GLY A 111 6.62 15.77 4.73
N VAL A 112 7.23 16.89 5.10
CA VAL A 112 7.64 17.20 6.48
C VAL A 112 7.07 18.56 6.84
N ASP A 113 6.65 18.71 8.09
CA ASP A 113 6.22 20.00 8.62
C ASP A 113 7.44 20.92 8.77
N LEU A 114 7.45 22.04 8.04
CA LEU A 114 8.56 22.99 8.03
C LEU A 114 8.49 24.00 9.18
N GLU A 115 7.33 24.15 9.83
CA GLU A 115 7.16 25.03 10.98
C GLU A 115 7.82 24.41 12.22
N ASP A 116 7.50 23.15 12.50
CA ASP A 116 8.06 22.41 13.63
C ASP A 116 9.44 21.80 13.34
N TYR A 117 9.77 21.52 12.07
CA TYR A 117 11.04 20.90 11.66
C TYR A 117 11.76 21.70 10.56
N PRO A 118 12.23 22.92 10.85
CA PRO A 118 12.94 23.74 9.88
C PRO A 118 14.27 23.09 9.47
N PHE A 119 14.57 23.15 8.17
CA PHE A 119 15.81 22.61 7.64
C PHE A 119 17.04 23.29 8.26
N THR A 120 17.90 22.49 8.87
CA THR A 120 19.21 22.92 9.38
C THR A 120 20.30 22.15 8.65
N LYS A 121 21.21 22.88 8.00
CA LYS A 121 22.37 22.27 7.35
C LYS A 121 23.26 21.68 8.44
N ARG A 122 23.50 20.37 8.40
CA ARG A 122 24.45 19.72 9.31
C ARG A 122 25.85 20.27 9.01
N VAL A 123 26.48 20.88 10.02
CA VAL A 123 27.89 21.27 10.04
C VAL A 123 28.76 20.08 10.41
#